data_AF-A0AA97LAP0-F1
#
_entry.id   AF-A0AA97LAP0-F1
#
_cell.length_a   1.000
_cell.length_b   1.000
_cell.length_c   1.000
_cell.angle_alpha   90.00
_cell.angle_beta   90.00
_cell.angle_gamma   90.00
#
_symmetry.space_group_name_H-M   'P 1'
#
loop_
_entity.id
_entity.type
_entity.pdbx_description
1 polymer ?
#
loop_
_entity_poly.entity_id
_entity_poly.type
_entity_poly.pdbx_seq_one_letter_code
_entity_poly.pdbx_strand_id
1 'polypeptide(L)'
;MALVLENQALQQQVQQESNALSTMQQQLVALGSRPVAPPSRKCPVALPDKFGAKLANFPLFLAQCKLYMKVRQQVFPDDQTKVFILCLLKDHTAKWASPLLVADSPMLNNYEAFLTQFQAAFPDPQKQGRAN
;
A
#
# COMPACT_ATOMS: atom_id res chain seq x y z
N MET A 1 -27.27 -20.14 -61.76
CA MET A 1 -27.81 -19.74 -60.44
C MET A 1 -26.93 -20.17 -59.27
N ALA A 2 -26.33 -21.37 -59.27
CA ALA A 2 -25.47 -21.84 -58.16
C ALA A 2 -24.28 -20.92 -57.82
N LEU A 3 -23.53 -20.44 -58.82
CA LEU A 3 -22.37 -19.55 -58.62
C LEU A 3 -22.71 -18.20 -57.95
N VAL A 4 -23.92 -17.69 -58.17
CA VAL A 4 -24.40 -16.45 -57.53
C VAL A 4 -24.70 -16.70 -56.05
N LEU A 5 -25.22 -17.89 -55.72
CA LEU A 5 -25.49 -18.29 -54.35
C LEU A 5 -24.20 -18.46 -53.54
N GLU A 6 -23.18 -19.09 -54.13
CA GLU A 6 -21.86 -19.28 -53.50
C GLU A 6 -21.14 -17.95 -53.27
N ASN A 7 -21.18 -17.02 -54.24
CA ASN A 7 -20.62 -15.68 -54.05
C ASN A 7 -21.31 -14.91 -52.92
N GLN A 8 -22.64 -15.05 -52.80
CA GLN A 8 -23.40 -14.41 -51.74
C GLN A 8 -23.09 -15.02 -50.36
N ALA A 9 -22.92 -16.35 -50.29
CA ALA A 9 -22.52 -17.04 -49.07
C ALA A 9 -21.09 -16.65 -48.62
N LEU A 10 -20.15 -16.55 -49.57
CA LEU A 10 -18.78 -16.08 -49.31
C LEU A 10 -18.77 -14.64 -48.79
N GLN A 11 -19.58 -13.75 -49.37
CA GLN A 11 -19.71 -12.38 -48.86
C GLN A 11 -20.30 -12.34 -47.44
N GLN A 12 -21.30 -13.18 -47.16
CA GLN A 12 -21.86 -13.27 -45.82
C GLN A 12 -20.82 -13.75 -44.80
N GLN A 13 -19.97 -14.71 -45.19
CA GLN A 13 -18.91 -15.22 -44.32
C GLN A 13 -17.85 -14.15 -44.01
N VAL A 14 -17.38 -13.43 -45.03
CA VAL A 14 -16.42 -12.32 -44.84
C VAL A 14 -17.00 -11.23 -43.95
N GLN A 15 -18.29 -10.91 -44.09
CA GLN A 15 -18.96 -9.92 -43.26
C GLN A 15 -19.03 -10.38 -41.79
N GLN A 16 -19.27 -11.67 -41.56
CA GLN A 16 -19.36 -12.23 -40.23
C GLN A 16 -18.00 -12.23 -39.52
N GLU A 17 -16.92 -12.57 -40.23
CA GLU A 17 -15.55 -12.47 -39.70
C GLU A 17 -15.16 -11.03 -39.37
N SER A 18 -15.50 -10.08 -40.25
CA SER A 18 -15.25 -8.65 -40.02
C SER A 18 -15.93 -8.13 -38.74
N ASN A 19 -17.19 -8.51 -38.53
CA ASN A 19 -17.93 -8.13 -37.33
C ASN A 19 -17.31 -8.75 -36.07
N ALA A 20 -16.92 -10.03 -36.11
CA ALA A 20 -16.28 -10.70 -34.99
C ALA A 20 -14.93 -10.06 -34.61
N LEU A 21 -14.11 -9.71 -35.61
CA LEU A 21 -12.84 -9.01 -35.41
C LEU A 21 -13.05 -7.62 -34.80
N SER A 22 -14.07 -6.90 -35.25
CA SER A 22 -14.43 -5.59 -34.72
C SER A 22 -14.85 -5.66 -33.25
N THR A 23 -15.68 -6.65 -32.88
CA THR A 23 -16.07 -6.89 -31.48
C THR A 23 -14.87 -7.24 -30.60
N MET A 24 -13.97 -8.09 -31.08
CA MET A 24 -12.77 -8.46 -30.33
C MET A 24 -11.85 -7.26 -30.13
N GLN A 25 -11.67 -6.41 -31.14
CA GLN A 25 -10.89 -5.18 -31.04
C GLN A 25 -11.48 -4.23 -29.98
N GLN A 26 -12.80 -4.06 -29.96
CA GLN A 26 -13.48 -3.25 -28.95
C GLN A 26 -13.30 -3.81 -27.53
N GLN A 27 -13.33 -5.13 -27.36
CA GLN A 27 -13.05 -5.78 -26.08
C GLN A 27 -11.60 -5.57 -25.61
N LEU A 28 -10.62 -5.63 -26.52
CA LEU A 28 -9.23 -5.36 -26.21
C LEU A 28 -8.98 -3.90 -25.83
N VAL A 29 -9.65 -2.95 -26.50
CA VAL A 29 -9.59 -1.53 -26.15
C VAL A 29 -10.23 -1.26 -24.78
N ALA A 30 -11.35 -1.92 -24.46
CA ALA A 30 -11.98 -1.82 -23.14
C ALA A 30 -11.12 -2.42 -22.00
N LEU A 31 -10.35 -3.48 -22.30
CA LEU A 31 -9.38 -4.05 -21.36
C LEU A 31 -8.12 -3.17 -21.23
N GLY A 32 -7.69 -2.52 -22.32
CA GLY A 32 -6.53 -1.63 -22.36
C GLY A 32 -6.79 -0.23 -21.79
N SER A 33 -8.05 0.19 -21.68
CA SER A 33 -8.47 1.46 -21.06
C SER A 33 -8.80 1.34 -19.58
N ARG A 34 -8.62 0.14 -18.99
CA ARG A 34 -8.52 0.02 -17.53
C ARG A 34 -7.41 0.98 -17.11
N PRO A 35 -7.67 1.95 -16.20
CA PRO A 35 -6.62 2.81 -15.70
C PRO A 35 -5.51 1.88 -15.24
N VAL A 36 -4.36 1.95 -15.92
CA VAL A 36 -3.13 1.35 -15.42
C VAL A 36 -3.01 1.95 -14.03
N ALA A 37 -3.32 1.15 -13.01
CA ALA A 37 -2.90 1.48 -11.67
C ALA A 37 -1.41 1.79 -11.83
N PRO A 38 -0.97 3.01 -11.46
CA PRO A 38 0.37 3.47 -11.77
C PRO A 38 1.33 2.35 -11.41
N PRO A 39 2.27 1.98 -12.31
CA PRO A 39 3.16 0.84 -12.10
C PRO A 39 3.62 0.95 -10.67
N SER A 40 3.34 -0.07 -9.85
CA SER A 40 3.68 -0.06 -8.44
C SER A 40 5.16 0.23 -8.39
N ARG A 41 5.48 1.52 -8.19
CA ARG A 41 6.84 2.02 -8.24
C ARG A 41 7.48 1.17 -7.19
N LYS A 42 8.42 0.32 -7.61
CA LYS A 42 9.27 -0.45 -6.69
C LYS A 42 9.83 0.60 -5.77
N CYS A 43 9.18 0.76 -4.64
CA CYS A 43 9.40 1.84 -3.73
C CYS A 43 10.77 1.49 -3.17
N PRO A 44 11.83 2.28 -3.40
CA PRO A 44 13.17 1.91 -2.95
C PRO A 44 13.25 1.79 -1.43
N VAL A 45 12.23 2.31 -0.74
CA VAL A 45 12.05 2.16 0.69
C VAL A 45 11.52 0.75 0.96
N ALA A 46 12.44 -0.16 1.26
CA ALA A 46 12.12 -1.42 1.90
C ALA A 46 11.27 -1.17 3.15
N LEU A 47 10.42 -2.13 3.51
CA LEU A 47 9.65 -2.08 4.76
C LEU A 47 10.61 -1.73 5.91
N PRO A 48 10.28 -0.78 6.80
CA PRO A 48 11.10 -0.48 7.96
C PRO A 48 11.44 -1.79 8.68
N ASP A 49 12.72 -1.99 9.02
CA ASP A 49 13.13 -3.21 9.72
C ASP A 49 12.35 -3.30 11.04
N LYS A 50 11.78 -4.48 11.34
CA LYS A 50 10.96 -4.63 12.55
C LYS A 50 11.84 -4.30 13.77
N PHE A 51 11.41 -3.37 14.61
CA PHE A 51 12.19 -2.73 15.66
C PHE A 51 12.36 -3.63 16.90
N GLY A 52 13.54 -4.25 17.07
CA GLY A 52 13.84 -5.16 18.18
C GLY A 52 14.68 -4.58 19.31
N ALA A 53 14.13 -3.59 20.03
CA ALA A 53 14.61 -3.19 21.36
C ALA A 53 15.91 -2.35 21.48
N LYS A 54 16.57 -1.92 20.39
CA LYS A 54 17.64 -0.91 20.50
C LYS A 54 17.04 0.50 20.56
N LEU A 55 16.82 1.02 21.77
CA LEU A 55 16.39 2.41 22.04
C LEU A 55 17.19 3.47 21.24
N ALA A 56 18.49 3.24 21.03
CA ALA A 56 19.34 4.11 20.21
C ALA A 56 18.89 4.25 18.74
N ASN A 57 18.15 3.26 18.22
CA ASN A 57 17.65 3.26 16.85
C ASN A 57 16.19 3.73 16.76
N PHE A 58 15.54 4.06 17.89
CA PHE A 58 14.16 4.54 17.91
C PHE A 58 13.93 5.80 17.06
N PRO A 59 14.74 6.87 17.17
CA PRO A 59 14.57 8.04 16.30
C PRO A 59 14.76 7.71 14.82
N LEU A 60 15.69 6.80 14.50
CA LEU A 60 15.94 6.32 13.14
C LEU A 60 14.76 5.50 12.60
N PHE A 61 14.20 4.60 13.41
CA PHE A 61 13.00 3.82 13.08
C PHE A 61 11.80 4.72 12.83
N LEU A 62 11.58 5.72 13.69
CA LEU A 62 10.48 6.67 13.51
C LEU A 62 10.66 7.50 12.24
N ALA A 63 11.89 7.95 11.94
CA ALA A 63 12.19 8.66 10.70
C ALA A 63 11.95 7.77 9.46
N GLN A 64 12.34 6.50 9.51
CA GLN A 64 12.06 5.52 8.46
C GLN A 64 10.55 5.30 8.26
N CYS A 65 9.79 5.15 9.35
CA CYS A 65 8.33 5.00 9.28
C CYS A 65 7.66 6.24 8.67
N LYS A 66 8.04 7.45 9.11
CA LYS A 66 7.54 8.71 8.54
C LYS A 66 7.86 8.85 7.06
N LEU A 67 9.08 8.49 6.66
CA LEU A 67 9.48 8.50 5.27
C LEU A 67 8.69 7.46 4.46
N TYR A 68 8.51 6.26 4.98
CA TYR A 68 7.72 5.20 4.34
C TYR A 68 6.27 5.63 4.11
N MET A 69 5.62 6.22 5.11
CA MET A 69 4.27 6.78 4.99
C MET A 69 4.21 7.91 3.95
N LYS A 70 5.21 8.80 3.94
CA LYS A 70 5.29 9.91 2.98
C LYS A 70 5.48 9.42 1.54
N VAL A 71 6.23 8.34 1.33
CA VAL A 71 6.44 7.78 -0.01
C VAL A 71 5.23 6.92 -0.44
N ARG A 72 4.48 6.34 0.50
CA ARG A 72 3.31 5.48 0.24
C ARG A 72 1.99 6.08 0.72
N GLN A 73 1.77 7.37 0.51
CA GLN A 73 0.53 8.06 0.94
C GLN A 73 -0.75 7.37 0.44
N GLN A 74 -0.72 6.73 -0.74
CA GLN A 74 -1.88 5.99 -1.28
C GLN A 74 -2.21 4.69 -0.52
N VAL A 75 -1.30 4.16 0.31
CA VAL A 75 -1.46 2.92 1.07
C VAL A 75 -1.82 3.20 2.54
N PHE A 76 -1.75 4.47 2.97
CA PHE A 76 -2.05 4.90 4.33
C PHE A 76 -3.17 5.96 4.36
N PRO A 77 -4.41 5.61 3.93
CA PRO A 77 -5.54 6.54 3.98
C PRO A 77 -5.96 6.86 5.41
N ASP A 78 -5.89 5.86 6.31
CA ASP A 78 -6.39 5.97 7.68
C ASP A 78 -5.26 6.06 8.71
N ASP A 79 -5.55 6.71 9.83
CA ASP A 79 -4.62 6.83 10.95
C ASP A 79 -4.31 5.47 11.58
N GLN A 80 -5.26 4.53 11.54
CA GLN A 80 -5.05 3.15 12.01
C GLN A 80 -3.90 2.45 11.26
N THR A 81 -3.83 2.64 9.94
CA THR A 81 -2.76 2.07 9.11
C THR A 81 -1.42 2.75 9.40
N LYS A 82 -1.41 4.05 9.73
CA LYS A 82 -0.21 4.78 10.16
C LYS A 82 0.27 4.34 11.54
N VAL A 83 -0.64 4.03 12.46
CA VAL A 83 -0.29 3.44 13.76
C VAL A 83 0.24 2.02 13.56
N PHE A 84 -0.34 1.23 12.66
CA PHE A 84 0.10 -0.12 12.37
C PHE A 84 1.58 -0.20 11.93
N ILE A 85 2.06 0.74 11.09
CA ILE A 85 3.47 0.76 10.69
C ILE A 85 4.40 1.10 11.88
N LEU A 86 3.95 1.94 12.82
CA LEU A 86 4.68 2.21 14.06
C LEU A 86 4.67 1.00 15.00
N CYS A 87 3.67 0.13 14.90
CA CYS A 87 3.59 -1.15 15.59
C CYS A 87 4.45 -2.26 14.98
N LEU A 88 5.34 -1.98 14.01
CA LEU A 88 6.38 -2.90 13.53
C LEU A 88 7.47 -3.13 14.59
N LEU A 89 7.06 -3.58 15.77
CA LEU A 89 7.87 -3.81 16.95
C LEU A 89 8.25 -5.30 17.02
N LYS A 90 9.46 -5.61 17.49
CA LYS A 90 9.89 -6.96 17.86
C LYS A 90 10.13 -7.04 19.37
N ASP A 91 10.01 -8.25 19.88
CA ASP A 91 10.45 -8.67 21.22
C ASP A 91 9.90 -7.82 22.37
N HIS A 92 10.76 -6.98 22.97
CA HIS A 92 10.46 -6.21 24.17
C HIS A 92 9.52 -5.03 23.90
N THR A 93 9.68 -4.37 22.75
CA THR A 93 8.88 -3.21 22.36
C THR A 93 7.44 -3.62 22.04
N ALA A 94 7.25 -4.82 21.50
CA ALA A 94 5.93 -5.40 21.24
C ALA A 94 5.12 -5.70 22.52
N LYS A 95 5.78 -5.90 23.67
CA LYS A 95 5.10 -6.09 24.96
C LYS A 95 4.39 -4.82 25.44
N TRP A 96 4.98 -3.65 25.19
CA TRP A 96 4.34 -2.37 25.50
C TRP A 96 3.12 -2.11 24.61
N ALA A 97 3.21 -2.45 23.32
CA ALA A 97 2.10 -2.27 22.38
C ALA A 97 1.03 -3.38 22.47
N SER A 98 1.35 -4.57 23.00
CA SER A 98 0.40 -5.69 23.12
C SER A 98 -0.92 -5.30 23.80
N PRO A 99 -0.95 -4.69 25.00
CA PRO A 99 -2.21 -4.30 25.61
C PRO A 99 -2.96 -3.24 24.81
N LEU A 100 -2.24 -2.31 24.15
CA LEU A 100 -2.85 -1.28 23.31
C LEU A 100 -3.51 -1.87 22.05
N LEU A 101 -2.88 -2.88 21.45
CA LEU A 101 -3.36 -3.60 20.26
C LEU A 101 -4.49 -4.58 20.58
N VAL A 102 -4.41 -5.29 21.72
CA VAL A 102 -5.43 -6.25 22.15
C VAL A 102 -6.70 -5.56 22.62
N ALA A 103 -6.58 -4.40 23.27
CA ALA A 103 -7.72 -3.62 23.74
C ALA A 103 -8.43 -2.82 22.64
N ASP A 104 -7.95 -2.90 21.38
CA ASP A 104 -8.38 -2.05 20.24
C ASP A 104 -8.64 -0.60 20.68
N SER A 105 -7.65 -0.05 21.39
CA SER A 105 -7.83 1.24 22.03
C SER A 105 -8.19 2.29 20.97
N PRO A 106 -9.13 3.22 21.24
CA PRO A 106 -9.46 4.30 20.31
C PRO A 106 -8.22 5.17 19.97
N MET A 107 -7.15 5.07 20.76
CA MET A 107 -5.86 5.67 20.49
C MET A 107 -5.18 5.14 19.22
N LEU A 108 -5.46 3.90 18.78
CA LEU A 108 -4.95 3.37 17.52
C LEU A 108 -5.52 4.09 16.29
N ASN A 109 -6.66 4.76 16.45
CA ASN A 109 -7.29 5.56 15.41
C ASN A 109 -6.82 7.03 15.46
N ASN A 110 -5.90 7.39 16.36
CA ASN A 110 -5.32 8.72 16.45
C ASN A 110 -3.80 8.63 16.41
N TYR A 111 -3.24 8.88 15.23
CA TYR A 111 -1.81 8.78 14.98
C TYR A 111 -0.98 9.70 15.89
N GLU A 112 -1.46 10.92 16.16
CA GLU A 112 -0.73 11.90 16.97
C GLU A 112 -0.69 11.54 18.45
N ALA A 113 -1.83 11.10 18.99
CA ALA A 113 -1.93 10.63 20.37
C ALA A 113 -1.06 9.38 20.58
N PHE A 114 -1.11 8.44 19.64
CA PHE A 114 -0.26 7.24 19.67
C PHE A 114 1.22 7.61 19.62
N LEU A 115 1.62 8.51 18.72
CA LEU A 115 3.00 8.92 18.55
C LEU A 115 3.57 9.58 19.82
N THR A 116 2.75 10.37 20.52
CA THR A 116 3.13 11.00 21.79
C THR A 116 3.38 9.98 22.88
N GLN A 117 2.49 9.01 23.06
CA GLN A 117 2.70 7.92 24.01
C GLN A 117 3.91 7.05 23.62
N PHE A 118 4.09 6.79 22.33
CA PHE A 118 5.19 5.98 21.83
C PHE A 118 6.56 6.64 22.09
N GLN A 119 6.67 7.95 21.89
CA GLN A 119 7.88 8.71 22.26
C GLN A 119 8.10 8.80 23.77
N ALA A 120 7.02 8.87 24.57
CA ALA A 120 7.11 8.86 26.03
C ALA A 120 7.56 7.49 26.57
N ALA A 121 7.15 6.40 25.93
CA ALA A 121 7.55 5.03 26.29
C ALA A 121 8.99 4.70 25.87
N PHE A 122 9.49 5.31 24.79
CA PHE A 122 10.84 5.12 24.26
C PHE A 122 11.59 6.45 24.12
N PRO A 123 11.94 7.10 25.24
CA PRO A 123 12.65 8.37 25.21
C PRO A 123 14.06 8.19 24.62
N ASP A 124 14.50 9.19 23.86
CA ASP A 124 15.83 9.22 23.26
C ASP A 124 16.89 9.43 24.37
N PRO A 125 17.87 8.52 24.52
CA PRO A 125 18.90 8.65 25.56
C PRO A 125 19.75 9.93 25.42
N GLN A 126 19.86 10.54 24.24
CA GLN A 126 20.58 11.82 24.06
C GLN A 126 19.75 13.03 24.51
N LYS A 127 18.42 12.95 24.56
CA LYS A 127 17.58 14.05 25.08
C LYS A 127 17.61 14.15 26.60
N GLN A 128 17.87 13.04 27.29
CA GLN A 128 17.85 12.99 28.76
C GLN A 128 19.12 13.59 29.40
N GLY A 129 20.22 13.70 28.65
CA GLY A 129 21.48 14.29 29.13
C GLY A 129 21.62 15.81 28.96
N ARG A 130 20.61 16.51 28.44
CA ARG A 130 20.65 17.96 28.18
C ARG A 130 19.84 18.80 29.17
N ALA A 131 19.25 18.18 30.18
CA ALA A 131 18.61 18.83 31.31
C ALA A 131 19.48 18.69 32.56
N ASN A 132 20.66 19.32 32.56
CA ASN A 132 21.41 19.67 33.77
C ASN A 132 22.32 20.86 33.47
#